data_AF-A0A2E9UBX4-F1
#
_entry.id   AF-A0A2E9UBX4-F1
#
_cell.length_a   1.000
_cell.length_b   1.000
_cell.length_c   1.000
_cell.angle_alpha   90.00
_cell.angle_beta   90.00
_cell.angle_gamma   90.00
#
_symmetry.space_group_name_H-M   'P 1'
#
loop_
_entity.id
_entity.type
_entity.pdbx_description
1 polymer ?
#
loop_
_entity_poly.entity_id
_entity_poly.type
_entity_poly.pdbx_seq_one_letter_code
_entity_poly.pdbx_strand_id
1 'polypeptide(L)'
;MIPVFIQDETPNATLDHWALHIEHLVNVIGIDHVCVGTDKMGPGPGTDSLFEFPTEMPKTKIGAFNWTGFREEHRVSPKYADWKIEGYNNFGDWPNLTIKLAERGFNEEEIRKLLGLNYLRVYKDVIG
;
A
#
# COMPACT_ATOMS: atom_id res chain seq x y z
N MET A 1 -0.03 0.45 -3.59
CA MET A 1 -0.95 0.04 -2.53
C MET A 1 -2.02 -0.76 -3.22
N ILE A 2 -2.49 -1.85 -2.63
CA ILE A 2 -3.46 -2.73 -3.29
C ILE A 2 -4.87 -2.14 -3.10
N PRO A 3 -5.54 -1.65 -4.18
CA PRO A 3 -6.82 -0.94 -4.04
C PRO A 3 -7.95 -1.79 -3.46
N VAL A 4 -7.97 -3.10 -3.74
CA VAL A 4 -8.98 -4.05 -3.25
C VAL A 4 -8.95 -4.23 -1.73
N PHE A 5 -7.87 -3.88 -1.06
CA PHE A 5 -7.79 -3.90 0.41
C PHE A 5 -8.10 -2.54 1.05
N ILE A 6 -8.32 -1.50 0.24
CA ILE A 6 -8.59 -0.15 0.71
C ILE A 6 -10.10 0.12 0.74
N GLN A 7 -10.83 -0.33 -0.28
CA GLN A 7 -12.28 -0.22 -0.39
C GLN A 7 -12.83 -1.25 -1.40
N ASP A 8 -14.13 -1.52 -1.32
CA ASP A 8 -14.84 -2.52 -2.14
C ASP A 8 -16.01 -1.96 -2.97
N GLU A 9 -16.26 -0.65 -2.90
CA GLU A 9 -17.40 0.03 -3.54
C GLU A 9 -17.12 0.43 -5.00
N THR A 10 -15.89 0.84 -5.33
CA THR A 10 -15.54 1.43 -6.63
C THR A 10 -14.19 0.93 -7.16
N PRO A 11 -13.93 0.99 -8.48
CA PRO A 11 -12.62 0.64 -9.03
C PRO A 11 -11.46 1.58 -8.67
N ASN A 12 -11.78 2.83 -8.32
CA ASN A 12 -10.81 3.89 -8.14
C ASN A 12 -10.75 4.30 -6.68
N ALA A 13 -9.91 3.61 -5.90
CA ALA A 13 -9.57 4.09 -4.57
C ALA A 13 -8.87 5.45 -4.69
N THR A 14 -8.98 6.29 -3.66
CA THR A 14 -8.33 7.60 -3.62
C THR A 14 -7.36 7.67 -2.45
N LEU A 15 -6.53 8.70 -2.44
CA LEU A 15 -5.69 9.00 -1.28
C LEU A 15 -6.50 9.33 -0.02
N ASP A 16 -7.77 9.75 -0.15
CA ASP A 16 -8.63 9.95 1.01
C ASP A 16 -9.01 8.63 1.67
N HIS A 17 -9.33 7.60 0.88
CA HIS A 17 -9.57 6.25 1.42
C HIS A 17 -8.31 5.72 2.12
N TRP A 18 -7.14 5.88 1.52
CA TRP A 18 -5.88 5.49 2.15
C TRP A 18 -5.65 6.24 3.48
N ALA A 19 -5.88 7.54 3.50
CA ALA A 19 -5.66 8.34 4.70
C ALA A 19 -6.61 7.97 5.86
N LEU A 20 -7.85 7.57 5.55
CA LEU A 20 -8.78 7.02 6.56
C LEU A 20 -8.19 5.77 7.24
N HIS A 21 -7.53 4.89 6.49
CA HIS A 21 -6.85 3.72 7.07
C HIS A 21 -5.70 4.14 7.97
N ILE A 22 -4.91 5.15 7.58
CA ILE A 22 -3.83 5.67 8.44
C ILE A 22 -4.40 6.27 9.74
N GLU A 23 -5.42 7.11 9.66
CA GLU A 23 -6.10 7.68 10.84
C GLU A 23 -6.62 6.57 11.77
N HIS A 24 -7.27 5.56 11.20
CA HIS A 24 -7.77 4.42 11.96
C HIS A 24 -6.64 3.64 12.65
N LEU A 25 -5.56 3.33 11.92
CA LEU A 25 -4.41 2.64 12.49
C LEU A 25 -3.77 3.46 13.62
N VAL A 26 -3.56 4.75 13.42
CA VAL A 26 -3.02 5.64 14.46
C VAL A 26 -3.92 5.64 15.69
N ASN A 27 -5.24 5.68 15.52
CA ASN A 27 -6.20 5.63 16.62
C ASN A 27 -6.21 4.30 17.38
N VAL A 28 -5.94 3.17 16.70
CA VAL A 28 -5.99 1.84 17.31
C VAL A 28 -4.65 1.45 17.96
N ILE A 29 -3.54 1.66 17.26
CA ILE A 29 -2.21 1.17 17.68
C ILE A 29 -1.24 2.27 18.10
N GLY A 30 -1.61 3.55 17.92
CA GLY A 30 -0.76 4.70 18.25
C GLY A 30 0.19 5.10 17.11
N ILE A 31 0.49 6.40 17.04
CA ILE A 31 1.29 7.01 15.96
C ILE A 31 2.69 6.42 15.81
N ASP A 32 3.27 5.94 16.92
CA ASP A 32 4.60 5.35 16.92
C ASP A 32 4.63 3.96 16.28
N HIS A 33 3.48 3.35 15.98
CA HIS A 33 3.40 1.97 15.48
C HIS A 33 2.90 1.87 14.04
N VAL A 34 2.75 3.00 13.33
CA VAL A 34 2.24 3.05 11.96
C VAL A 34 3.33 3.50 10.99
N CYS A 35 3.44 2.81 9.85
CA CYS A 35 4.34 3.16 8.76
C CYS A 35 3.65 3.02 7.40
N VAL A 36 4.21 3.65 6.36
CA VAL A 36 3.75 3.46 4.98
C VAL A 36 4.36 2.20 4.37
N GLY A 37 3.51 1.28 3.92
CA GLY A 37 3.88 0.09 3.15
C GLY A 37 3.12 0.05 1.82
N THR A 38 3.73 0.53 0.74
CA THR A 38 2.97 0.75 -0.50
C THR A 38 2.79 -0.48 -1.35
N ASP A 39 3.58 -1.53 -1.17
CA ASP A 39 3.47 -2.77 -1.96
C ASP A 39 3.52 -2.52 -3.49
N LYS A 40 4.14 -1.41 -3.95
CA LYS A 40 4.46 -1.19 -5.37
C LYS A 40 5.57 -2.16 -5.78
N MET A 41 5.59 -2.57 -7.06
CA MET A 41 6.38 -3.70 -7.57
C MET A 41 5.87 -5.07 -7.08
N GLY A 42 4.60 -5.13 -6.66
CA GLY A 42 3.92 -6.36 -6.24
C GLY A 42 3.18 -7.05 -7.41
N PRO A 43 2.67 -8.27 -7.20
CA PRO A 43 1.90 -9.01 -8.21
C PRO A 43 0.43 -8.57 -8.31
N GLY A 44 0.02 -7.53 -7.57
CA GLY A 44 -1.37 -7.09 -7.46
C GLY A 44 -1.78 -6.03 -8.50
N PRO A 45 -3.09 -5.88 -8.79
CA PRO A 45 -3.61 -4.84 -9.66
C PRO A 45 -3.20 -3.44 -9.22
N GLY A 46 -2.67 -2.64 -10.15
CA GLY A 46 -2.22 -1.28 -9.87
C GLY A 46 -0.94 -1.23 -9.02
N THR A 47 -0.30 -2.37 -8.75
CA THR A 47 1.00 -2.47 -8.07
C THR A 47 2.12 -2.98 -8.97
N ASP A 48 1.83 -3.10 -10.27
CA ASP A 48 2.65 -3.80 -11.25
C ASP A 48 4.12 -3.38 -11.26
N SER A 49 4.93 -4.32 -11.72
CA SER A 49 6.36 -4.12 -11.91
C SER A 49 6.64 -2.96 -12.87
N LEU A 50 7.65 -2.14 -12.57
CA LEU A 50 8.18 -1.16 -13.53
C LEU A 50 9.03 -1.82 -14.63
N PHE A 51 9.31 -3.12 -14.48
CA PHE A 51 9.99 -3.94 -15.48
C PHE A 51 8.98 -4.79 -16.25
N GLU A 52 9.06 -4.73 -17.58
CA GLU A 52 8.40 -5.69 -18.46
C GLU A 52 9.19 -6.99 -18.49
N PHE A 53 8.53 -8.09 -18.10
CA PHE A 53 9.13 -9.42 -18.19
C PHE A 53 8.75 -10.08 -19.52
N PRO A 54 9.63 -10.93 -20.09
CA PRO A 54 9.29 -11.74 -21.26
C PRO A 54 8.02 -12.57 -21.03
N THR A 55 7.20 -12.73 -22.06
CA THR A 55 5.95 -13.52 -21.99
C THR A 55 6.17 -14.98 -21.60
N GLU A 56 7.35 -15.52 -21.90
CA GLU A 56 7.80 -16.88 -21.55
C GLU A 56 8.07 -17.04 -20.03
N MET A 57 8.26 -15.93 -19.30
CA MET A 57 8.64 -15.98 -17.89
C MET A 57 7.43 -16.35 -17.02
N PRO A 58 7.49 -17.45 -16.25
CA PRO A 58 6.38 -17.83 -15.38
C PRO A 58 6.21 -16.78 -14.27
N LYS A 59 5.03 -16.13 -14.22
CA LYS A 59 4.68 -15.14 -13.18
C LYS A 59 4.62 -15.76 -11.77
N THR A 60 4.35 -17.05 -11.68
CA THR A 60 4.25 -17.80 -10.43
C THR A 60 5.05 -19.10 -10.51
N LYS A 61 5.57 -19.56 -9.37
CA LYS A 61 6.27 -20.85 -9.30
C LYS A 61 5.28 -21.99 -9.55
N ILE A 62 5.73 -23.03 -10.26
CA ILE A 62 4.96 -24.26 -10.44
C ILE A 62 4.65 -24.85 -9.07
N GLY A 63 3.37 -25.15 -8.80
CA GLY A 63 2.91 -25.66 -7.50
C GLY A 63 2.67 -24.59 -6.42
N ALA A 64 2.89 -23.31 -6.72
CA ALA A 64 2.45 -22.24 -5.84
C ALA A 64 0.91 -22.15 -5.81
N PHE A 65 0.38 -21.54 -4.75
CA PHE A 65 -1.04 -21.21 -4.68
C PHE A 65 -1.45 -20.40 -5.92
N ASN A 66 -2.60 -20.77 -6.48
CA ASN A 66 -3.22 -20.06 -7.61
C ASN A 66 -4.17 -18.94 -7.15
N TRP A 67 -4.06 -18.52 -5.89
CA TRP A 67 -4.90 -17.48 -5.28
C TRP A 67 -4.05 -16.57 -4.38
N THR A 68 -4.48 -15.32 -4.28
CA THR A 68 -3.89 -14.30 -3.41
C THR A 68 -5.01 -13.63 -2.61
N GLY A 69 -4.83 -13.42 -1.31
CA GLY A 69 -5.86 -12.88 -0.40
C GLY A 69 -6.10 -13.80 0.80
N PHE A 70 -6.58 -13.24 1.91
CA PHE A 70 -6.70 -13.98 3.18
C PHE A 70 -7.89 -14.96 3.23
N ARG A 71 -9.00 -14.60 2.58
CA ARG A 71 -10.25 -15.38 2.51
C ARG A 71 -10.75 -15.46 1.07
N GLU A 72 -11.72 -16.33 0.80
CA GLU A 72 -12.25 -16.55 -0.55
C GLU A 72 -12.87 -15.29 -1.14
N GLU A 73 -13.62 -14.55 -0.33
CA GLU A 73 -14.21 -13.26 -0.67
C GLU A 73 -13.17 -12.15 -0.92
N HIS A 74 -11.97 -12.29 -0.37
CA HIS A 74 -10.85 -11.34 -0.51
C HIS A 74 -9.89 -11.72 -1.64
N ARG A 75 -10.20 -12.75 -2.44
CA ARG A 75 -9.29 -13.19 -3.49
C ARG A 75 -9.11 -12.10 -4.55
N VAL A 76 -7.85 -11.72 -4.78
CA VAL A 76 -7.46 -10.86 -5.90
C VAL A 76 -7.76 -11.62 -7.18
N SER A 77 -8.71 -11.13 -7.97
CA SER A 77 -9.18 -11.77 -9.19
C SER A 77 -9.06 -10.80 -10.37
N PRO A 78 -9.11 -11.30 -11.62
CA PRO A 78 -9.02 -10.45 -12.81
C PRO A 78 -10.05 -9.31 -12.86
N LYS A 79 -11.17 -9.41 -12.11
CA LYS A 79 -12.16 -8.34 -12.02
C LYS A 79 -11.60 -7.01 -11.50
N TYR A 80 -10.48 -7.07 -10.78
CA TYR A 80 -9.84 -5.92 -10.15
C TYR A 80 -8.64 -5.41 -10.94
N ALA A 81 -8.34 -5.98 -12.12
CA ALA A 81 -7.10 -5.70 -12.86
C ALA A 81 -6.87 -4.21 -13.14
N ASP A 82 -7.94 -3.46 -13.40
CA ASP A 82 -7.88 -2.03 -13.70
C ASP A 82 -7.96 -1.12 -12.47
N TRP A 83 -8.11 -1.70 -11.27
CA TRP A 83 -8.27 -0.93 -10.06
C TRP A 83 -6.95 -0.27 -9.68
N LYS A 84 -7.00 1.02 -9.36
CA LYS A 84 -5.84 1.85 -9.02
C LYS A 84 -6.15 2.78 -7.85
N ILE A 85 -5.11 3.37 -7.28
CA ILE A 85 -5.24 4.49 -6.36
C ILE A 85 -4.99 5.78 -7.13
N GLU A 86 -6.01 6.62 -7.25
CA GLU A 86 -5.88 7.94 -7.81
C GLU A 86 -4.91 8.79 -6.96
N GLY A 87 -3.95 9.42 -7.63
CA GLY A 87 -2.88 10.17 -6.98
C GLY A 87 -1.71 9.30 -6.47
N TYR A 88 -1.70 7.98 -6.71
CA TYR A 88 -0.57 7.11 -6.36
C TYR A 88 -0.35 5.94 -7.34
N ASN A 89 0.12 6.27 -8.54
CA ASN A 89 0.36 5.34 -9.64
C ASN A 89 1.81 4.84 -9.70
N ASN A 90 2.79 5.67 -9.37
CA ASN A 90 4.21 5.31 -9.38
C ASN A 90 4.97 5.95 -8.20
N PHE A 91 6.26 5.64 -8.03
CA PHE A 91 7.06 6.17 -6.92
C PHE A 91 7.28 7.70 -6.99
N GLY A 92 7.13 8.32 -8.16
CA GLY A 92 7.13 9.78 -8.30
C GLY A 92 5.93 10.45 -7.61
N ASP A 93 4.86 9.69 -7.33
CA ASP A 93 3.68 10.18 -6.61
C ASP A 93 3.86 10.14 -5.07
N TRP A 94 5.03 9.72 -4.55
CA TRP A 94 5.31 9.69 -3.11
C TRP A 94 5.01 11.00 -2.37
N PRO A 95 5.32 12.19 -2.91
CA PRO A 95 4.98 13.45 -2.25
C PRO A 95 3.47 13.64 -1.99
N ASN A 96 2.59 13.00 -2.79
CA ASN A 96 1.15 13.10 -2.59
C ASN A 96 0.70 12.46 -1.27
N LEU A 97 1.42 11.44 -0.78
CA LEU A 97 1.16 10.86 0.55
C LEU A 97 1.43 11.89 1.65
N THR A 98 2.55 12.61 1.56
CA THR A 98 2.90 13.68 2.51
C THR A 98 1.86 14.81 2.50
N ILE A 99 1.46 15.26 1.31
CA ILE A 99 0.42 16.30 1.14
C ILE A 99 -0.88 15.83 1.79
N LYS A 100 -1.31 14.60 1.48
CA LYS A 100 -2.55 14.05 2.02
C LYS A 100 -2.51 13.93 3.55
N LEU A 101 -1.40 13.50 4.15
CA LEU A 101 -1.26 13.46 5.61
C LEU A 101 -1.34 14.85 6.23
N ALA A 102 -0.71 15.86 5.63
CA ALA A 102 -0.81 17.24 6.09
C ALA A 102 -2.25 17.77 5.99
N GLU A 103 -2.97 17.47 4.91
CA GLU A 103 -4.40 17.81 4.74
C GLU A 103 -5.28 17.16 5.83
N ARG A 104 -4.92 15.98 6.32
CA ARG A 104 -5.61 15.30 7.43
C ARG A 104 -5.26 15.86 8.81
N GLY A 105 -4.34 16.82 8.91
CA GLY A 105 -4.00 17.49 10.16
C GLY A 105 -2.86 16.84 10.94
N PHE A 106 -2.14 15.87 10.36
CA PHE A 106 -0.90 15.37 10.97
C PHE A 106 0.16 16.48 10.96
N ASN A 107 0.83 16.66 12.08
CA ASN A 107 1.91 17.63 12.19
C ASN A 107 3.22 17.10 11.59
N GLU A 108 4.23 17.97 11.46
CA GLU A 108 5.51 17.61 10.84
C GLU A 108 6.20 16.42 11.54
N GLU A 109 6.17 16.36 12.87
CA GLU A 109 6.79 15.28 13.63
C GLU A 109 6.10 13.94 13.33
N GLU A 110 4.77 13.92 13.35
CA GLU A 110 3.95 12.74 13.06
C GLU A 110 4.15 12.25 11.62
N ILE A 111 4.20 13.16 10.65
CA ILE A 111 4.47 12.83 9.25
C ILE A 111 5.85 12.18 9.12
N ARG A 112 6.88 12.73 9.78
CA ARG A 112 8.23 12.12 9.75
C ARG A 112 8.23 10.71 10.35
N LYS A 113 7.47 10.48 11.42
CA LYS A 113 7.27 9.15 12.00
C LYS A 113 6.67 8.17 10.99
N LEU A 114 5.53 8.54 10.39
CA LEU A 114 4.81 7.74 9.40
C LEU A 114 5.63 7.43 8.14
N LEU A 115 6.40 8.41 7.66
CA LEU A 115 7.20 8.27 6.44
C LEU A 115 8.48 7.45 6.61
N GLY A 116 8.95 7.24 7.84
CA GLY A 116 10.10 6.35 8.03
C GLY A 116 10.76 6.34 9.40
N LEU A 117 10.60 7.35 10.26
CA LEU A 117 11.28 7.29 11.56
C LEU A 117 10.80 6.13 12.43
N ASN A 118 9.54 5.69 12.28
CA ASN A 118 9.05 4.49 12.94
C ASN A 118 9.75 3.21 12.43
N TYR A 119 9.98 3.09 11.12
CA TYR A 119 10.79 1.98 10.59
C TYR A 119 12.22 2.03 11.13
N LEU A 120 12.87 3.19 11.12
CA LEU A 120 14.24 3.32 11.60
C LEU A 120 14.37 2.96 13.09
N ARG A 121 13.39 3.32 13.91
CA ARG A 121 13.33 2.89 15.31
C ARG A 121 13.26 1.36 15.40
N VAL A 122 12.32 0.73 14.68
CA VAL A 122 12.15 -0.73 14.70
C VAL A 122 13.39 -1.45 14.16
N TYR A 123 14.01 -0.94 13.10
CA TYR A 123 15.26 -1.50 12.58
C TYR A 123 16.35 -1.46 13.65
N LYS A 124 16.60 -0.29 14.25
CA LYS A 124 17.57 -0.18 15.34
C LYS A 124 17.29 -1.17 16.49
N ASP A 125 16.03 -1.36 16.85
CA ASP A 125 15.64 -2.27 17.94
C ASP A 125 15.86 -3.75 17.58
N VAL A 126 15.67 -4.14 16.31
CA VAL A 126 15.72 -5.53 15.85
C VAL A 126 17.11 -5.95 15.37
N ILE A 127 17.80 -5.09 14.63
CA ILE A 127 19.09 -5.40 13.99
C ILE A 127 20.32 -4.82 14.72
N GLY A 128 20.13 -3.85 15.63
CA GLY A 128 21.21 -3.11 16.31
C GLY A 128 21.72 -1.91 15.53
#